data_AF-A0A378A4K5-F1
#
_entry.id   AF-A0A378A4K5-F1
#
_cell.length_a   1.000
_cell.length_b   1.000
_cell.length_c   1.000
_cell.angle_alpha   90.00
_cell.angle_beta   90.00
_cell.angle_gamma   90.00
#
_symmetry.space_group_name_H-M   'P 1'
#
loop_
_entity.id
_entity.type
_entity.pdbx_description
1 polymer ?
#
loop_
_entity_poly.entity_id
_entity_poly.type
_entity_poly.pdbx_seq_one_letter_code
_entity_poly.pdbx_strand_id
1 'polypeptide(L)' 'MAPGSPLDERTLMGPLANRQQYDKVLRLIQTARDEGDTIVCGGEALPGEGYFLQPTAVKCAAKRAP' A
#
# COMPACT_ATOMS: atom_id res chain seq x y z
N MET A 1 8.10 -12.00 0.80
CA MET A 1 6.96 -11.79 -0.12
C MET A 1 7.31 -10.60 -0.99
N ALA A 2 7.62 -10.82 -2.27
CA ALA A 2 7.98 -9.74 -3.19
C ALA A 2 6.84 -9.57 -4.21
N PRO A 3 6.27 -8.36 -4.35
CA PRO A 3 5.41 -8.04 -5.49
C PRO A 3 6.17 -8.20 -6.80
N GLY A 4 5.52 -8.74 -7.83
CA GLY A 4 6.17 -9.18 -9.06
C GLY A 4 5.22 -9.14 -10.25
N SER A 5 5.68 -9.64 -11.40
CA SER A 5 4.86 -9.67 -12.63
C SER A 5 3.62 -10.56 -12.46
N PRO A 6 2.42 -10.14 -12.91
CA PRO A 6 1.22 -10.99 -12.89
C PRO A 6 1.35 -12.31 -13.67
N LEU A 7 2.34 -12.40 -14.56
CA LEU A 7 2.61 -13.57 -15.40
C LEU A 7 3.62 -14.54 -14.77
N ASP A 8 4.21 -14.18 -13.62
CA ASP A 8 5.07 -15.08 -12.85
C ASP A 8 4.21 -15.79 -11.79
N GLU A 9 4.14 -17.11 -11.84
CA GLU A 9 3.36 -17.94 -10.90
C GLU A 9 3.86 -17.83 -9.44
N ARG A 10 5.08 -17.33 -9.22
CA ARG A 10 5.62 -17.04 -7.88
C ARG A 10 5.20 -15.67 -7.36
N THR A 11 4.61 -14.83 -8.21
CA THR A 11 4.09 -13.52 -7.83
C THR A 11 2.81 -13.70 -7.02
N LEU A 12 2.90 -13.36 -5.75
CA LEU A 12 1.73 -13.38 -4.85
C LEU A 12 0.94 -12.07 -4.91
N MET A 13 1.52 -10.99 -5.44
CA MET A 13 0.84 -9.70 -5.59
C MET A 13 1.41 -8.91 -6.78
N GLY A 14 0.56 -8.63 -7.78
CA GLY A 14 0.90 -7.78 -8.92
C GLY A 14 0.75 -6.28 -8.62
N PRO A 15 0.95 -5.41 -9.62
CA PRO A 15 0.77 -3.97 -9.46
C PRO A 15 -0.71 -3.63 -9.31
N LEU A 16 -0.99 -2.42 -8.81
CA LEU A 16 -2.32 -1.84 -8.92
C LEU A 16 -2.69 -1.59 -10.38
N ALA A 17 -3.99 -1.67 -10.69
CA ALA A 17 -4.47 -1.69 -12.07
C ALA A 17 -4.16 -0.40 -12.86
N ASN A 18 -4.07 0.75 -12.18
CA ASN A 18 -3.81 2.04 -12.83
C ASN A 18 -3.24 3.09 -11.87
N ARG A 19 -2.79 4.21 -12.45
CA ARG A 19 -2.21 5.36 -11.73
C ARG A 19 -3.16 5.96 -10.70
N GLN A 20 -4.45 6.06 -11.03
CA GLN A 20 -5.43 6.68 -10.13
C GLN A 20 -5.59 5.89 -8.82
N GLN A 21 -5.65 4.54 -8.91
CA GLN A 21 -5.70 3.68 -7.74
C GLN A 21 -4.40 3.74 -6.94
N TYR A 22 -3.25 3.75 -7.62
CA TYR A 22 -1.94 3.89 -7.00
C TYR A 22 -1.82 5.19 -6.18
N ASP A 23 -2.10 6.34 -6.80
CA ASP A 23 -2.03 7.63 -6.13
C ASP A 23 -3.05 7.71 -4.98
N LYS A 24 -4.24 7.10 -5.14
CA LYS A 24 -5.24 7.02 -4.07
C LYS A 24 -4.74 6.23 -2.87
N VAL A 25 -4.13 5.06 -3.08
CA VAL A 25 -3.62 4.23 -1.99
C VAL A 25 -2.48 4.94 -1.26
N LEU A 26 -1.54 5.57 -1.98
CA LEU A 26 -0.49 6.37 -1.34
C LEU A 26 -1.05 7.51 -0.47
N ARG A 27 -2.08 8.22 -0.96
CA ARG A 27 -2.77 9.23 -0.15
C ARG A 27 -3.42 8.65 1.10
N LEU A 28 -4.08 7.50 1.00
CA LEU A 28 -4.69 6.85 2.17
C LEU A 28 -3.65 6.44 3.23
N ILE A 29 -2.48 5.97 2.80
CA ILE A 29 -1.39 5.63 3.72
C ILE A 29 -0.86 6.91 4.40
N GLN A 30 -0.71 7.99 3.65
CA GLN A 30 -0.32 9.28 4.23
C GLN A 30 -1.36 9.79 5.23
N THR A 31 -2.65 9.75 4.88
CA THR A 31 -3.75 10.11 5.79
C THR A 31 -3.71 9.28 7.07
N ALA A 32 -3.47 7.97 6.99
CA ALA A 32 -3.34 7.13 8.18
C ALA A 32 -2.18 7.61 9.10
N ARG A 33 -1.03 7.98 8.52
CA ARG A 33 0.09 8.55 9.30
C ARG A 33 -0.29 9.88 9.94
N ASP A 34 -0.94 10.77 9.18
CA ASP A 34 -1.33 12.10 9.63
C ASP A 34 -2.41 12.04 10.74
N GLU A 35 -3.30 11.04 10.69
CA GLU A 35 -4.34 10.80 11.69
C GLU A 35 -3.82 10.06 12.94
N GLY A 36 -2.55 9.67 12.97
CA GLY A 36 -1.94 8.98 14.11
C GLY A 36 -2.18 7.47 14.15
N ASP A 37 -2.62 6.87 13.06
CA ASP A 37 -2.64 5.41 12.91
C ASP A 37 -1.21 4.87 12.79
N THR A 38 -1.05 3.58 13.06
CA THR A 38 0.26 2.92 12.96
C THR A 38 0.35 2.08 11.68
N ILE A 39 1.32 2.38 10.82
CA ILE A 39 1.72 1.47 9.73
C ILE A 39 2.48 0.30 10.36
N VAL A 40 1.87 -0.89 10.37
CA VAL A 40 2.45 -2.10 10.99
C VAL A 40 3.50 -2.72 10.07
N CYS A 41 3.23 -2.74 8.77
CA CYS A 41 4.16 -3.16 7.74
C CYS A 41 3.79 -2.51 6.40
N GLY A 42 4.76 -2.48 5.48
CA GLY A 42 4.57 -1.86 4.17
C GLY A 42 4.46 -0.34 4.27
N GLY A 43 3.53 0.23 3.49
CA GLY A 43 3.27 1.67 3.46
C GLY A 43 4.08 2.43 2.41
N GLU A 44 4.89 1.72 1.62
CA GLU A 44 5.80 2.34 0.66
C GLU A 44 5.59 1.83 -0.76
N ALA A 45 5.85 2.72 -1.71
CA ALA A 45 6.03 2.38 -3.10
C ALA A 45 7.26 1.47 -3.29
N LEU A 46 7.18 0.54 -4.23
CA LEU A 46 8.35 -0.21 -4.65
C LEU A 46 9.08 0.52 -5.78
N PRO A 47 10.43 0.47 -5.80
CA PRO A 47 11.20 1.08 -6.87
C PRO A 47 10.97 0.32 -8.20
N GLY A 48 11.00 1.05 -9.31
CA GLY A 48 10.84 0.48 -10.65
C GLY A 48 9.63 1.04 -11.41
N GLU A 49 9.38 0.48 -12.59
CA GLU A 49 8.23 0.84 -13.42
C GLU A 49 6.96 0.08 -13.01
N GLY A 50 5.80 0.72 -13.19
CA GLY A 50 4.50 0.16 -12.81
C GLY A 50 4.00 0.68 -11.47
N TYR A 51 2.83 0.18 -11.05
CA TYR A 51 2.11 0.68 -9.89
C TYR A 51 2.25 -0.26 -8.69
N PHE A 52 3.49 -0.54 -8.32
CA PHE A 52 3.82 -1.49 -7.27
C PHE A 52 3.92 -0.82 -5.90
N LEU A 53 3.25 -1.43 -4.93
CA LEU A 53 3.24 -0.98 -3.54
C LEU A 53 3.48 -2.20 -2.64
N GLN A 54 4.18 -1.99 -1.53
CA GLN A 54 4.29 -3.01 -0.51
C GLN A 54 2.91 -3.36 0.06
N PRO A 55 2.60 -4.65 0.30
CA PRO A 55 1.44 -5.04 1.09
C PRO A 55 1.44 -4.27 2.41
N THR A 56 0.36 -3.52 2.68
CA THR A 56 0.32 -2.56 3.78
C THR A 56 -0.72 -2.97 4.81
N ALA A 57 -0.29 -3.09 6.07
CA ALA A 57 -1.19 -3.29 7.20
C ALA A 57 -1.19 -2.05 8.09
N VAL A 58 -2.38 -1.55 8.43
CA VAL A 58 -2.58 -0.37 9.26
C VAL A 58 -3.34 -0.78 10.51
N LYS A 59 -2.84 -0.35 11.68
CA LYS A 59 -3.54 -0.46 12.96
C LYS A 59 -4.14 0.90 13.30
N CYS A 60 -5.46 0.97 13.31
CA CYS A 60 -6.19 2.20 13.66
C CYS A 60 -5.91 2.60 15.11
N ALA A 61 -5.73 3.90 15.36
CA ALA A 61 -5.66 4.44 16.70
C ALA A 61 -6.96 4.13 17.47
N ALA A 62 -6.85 3.82 18.76
CA ALA A 62 -7.96 3.34 19.59
C ALA A 62 -9.12 4.34 19.78
N LYS A 63 -9.01 5.56 19.24
CA LYS A 63 -10.06 6.58 19.26
C LYS A 63 -10.14 7.29 17.91
N ARG A 64 -11.06 6.85 17.06
CA ARG A 64 -11.70 7.75 16.09
C ARG A 64 -12.98 8.26 16.76
N ALA A 65 -12.99 9.53 17.15
CA ALA A 65 -14.25 10.17 17.53
C ALA A 65 -15.15 10.22 16.28
N PRO A 66 -16.47 9.95 16.42
CA PRO A 66 -17.41 9.95 15.31
C PRO A 66 -17.55 11.32 14.63
#